data_AF-C7D6C0-F1
#
_entry.id   AF-C7D6C0-F1
#
_cell.length_a   1.000
_cell.length_b   1.000
_cell.length_c   1.000
_cell.angle_alpha   90.00
_cell.angle_beta   90.00
_cell.angle_gamma   90.00
#
_symmetry.space_group_name_H-M   'P 1'
#
loop_
_entity.id
_entity.type
_entity.pdbx_description
1 polymer ?
#
loop_
_entity_poly.entity_id
_entity_poly.type
_entity_poly.pdbx_seq_one_letter_code
_entity_poly.pdbx_strand_id
1 'polypeptide(L)'
;MALISPSRRLRRTPFSEGVEAAGVSAYTVYNRMLLPTVFESVEEDYRHLKDHVQVWDVSVERQVELRGPDAGRLMQMLTPRDLRGMLPGQCYYVPIVDETGGMLNDPVAVKIADDRWWISIADSDLLFWVKGIAQGYRLDVLVDEPDVSPLAVQGPKADDLMARVFGDDVRKIKFFRFGHFDFQGRDMVVARSGYSKQGGFEIYVEGSDIGMPLWNALFEAGADLNVRAGCPNGIERIEGGLLSYGNDMTDDNTPHECGLGKFCDTQTAIGCVGRDALLRVAKEGPIQQVRALDIAGDKVPGCDRVWPLMAGSKKVGQVTSAAWSPDFNTNVAIGMVKMTHWDADTVLSVLTPDGARDVTVCESFWL
;
A
#
# COMPACT_ATOMS: atom_id res chain seq x y z
N MET A 1 23.09 -12.60 8.58
CA MET A 1 21.71 -12.09 8.44
C MET A 1 20.83 -12.93 9.35
N ALA A 2 19.90 -12.32 10.11
CA ALA A 2 18.93 -13.10 10.87
C ALA A 2 17.97 -13.78 9.88
N LEU A 3 17.64 -15.05 10.11
CA LEU A 3 16.69 -15.80 9.29
C LEU A 3 15.30 -15.74 9.92
N ILE A 4 14.27 -15.49 9.11
CA ILE A 4 12.87 -15.63 9.54
C ILE A 4 12.59 -17.13 9.66
N SER A 5 12.22 -17.59 10.86
CA SER A 5 11.91 -19.00 11.10
C SER A 5 10.57 -19.41 10.45
N PRO A 6 10.55 -20.38 9.52
CA PRO A 6 9.31 -20.82 8.90
C PRO A 6 8.34 -21.42 9.92
N SER A 7 7.06 -21.10 9.81
CA SER A 7 6.00 -21.70 10.63
C SER A 7 4.64 -21.52 9.96
N ARG A 8 3.65 -22.32 10.33
CA ARG A 8 2.26 -22.13 9.84
C ARG A 8 1.68 -20.74 10.18
N ARG A 9 2.21 -20.09 11.23
CA ARG A 9 1.81 -18.72 11.63
C ARG A 9 2.36 -17.65 10.68
N LEU A 10 3.50 -17.90 10.05
CA LEU A 10 4.05 -17.09 8.97
C LEU A 10 3.60 -17.71 7.65
N ARG A 11 2.40 -17.35 7.24
CA ARG A 11 1.69 -18.00 6.15
C ARG A 11 2.50 -17.93 4.85
N ARG A 12 2.53 -19.04 4.13
CA ARG A 12 2.89 -19.08 2.72
C ARG A 12 1.69 -18.59 1.89
N THR A 13 1.94 -18.39 0.61
CA THR A 13 1.00 -17.88 -0.39
C THR A 13 0.74 -18.94 -1.46
N PRO A 14 -0.30 -18.79 -2.29
CA PRO A 14 -0.50 -19.62 -3.48
C PRO A 14 0.65 -19.56 -4.49
N PHE A 15 1.50 -18.54 -4.43
CA PHE A 15 2.57 -18.29 -5.41
C PHE A 15 3.96 -18.57 -4.84
N SER A 16 4.07 -19.01 -3.59
CA SER A 16 5.37 -19.17 -2.90
C SER A 16 6.33 -20.08 -3.67
N GLU A 17 5.84 -21.14 -4.32
CA GLU A 17 6.68 -22.03 -5.15
C GLU A 17 7.28 -21.29 -6.36
N GLY A 18 6.48 -20.49 -7.07
CA GLY A 18 6.93 -19.68 -8.20
C GLY A 18 7.91 -18.58 -7.79
N VAL A 19 7.63 -17.92 -6.67
CA VAL A 19 8.50 -16.89 -6.09
C VAL A 19 9.86 -17.44 -5.66
N GLU A 20 9.87 -18.60 -4.99
CA GLU A 20 11.10 -19.28 -4.58
C GLU A 20 11.91 -19.77 -5.78
N ALA A 21 11.25 -20.36 -6.78
CA ALA A 21 11.88 -20.78 -8.03
C ALA A 21 12.47 -19.60 -8.82
N ALA A 22 11.87 -18.41 -8.69
CA ALA A 22 12.36 -17.18 -9.31
C ALA A 22 13.53 -16.50 -8.55
N GLY A 23 13.98 -17.08 -7.43
CA GLY A 23 15.22 -16.65 -6.77
C GLY A 23 15.05 -15.50 -5.77
N VAL A 24 13.88 -15.36 -5.14
CA VAL A 24 13.69 -14.44 -4.00
C VAL A 24 14.82 -14.57 -2.98
N SER A 25 15.38 -13.44 -2.56
CA SER A 25 16.54 -13.40 -1.64
C SER A 25 16.20 -12.80 -0.27
N ALA A 26 15.08 -12.08 -0.15
CA ALA A 26 14.60 -11.54 1.11
C ALA A 26 13.07 -11.48 1.20
N TYR A 27 12.57 -11.67 2.42
CA TYR A 27 11.16 -11.54 2.77
C TYR A 27 10.98 -10.57 3.94
N THR A 28 9.85 -9.88 3.94
CA THR A 28 9.25 -9.32 5.16
C THR A 28 8.03 -10.15 5.57
N VAL A 29 7.47 -9.85 6.74
CA VAL A 29 6.18 -10.39 7.18
C VAL A 29 5.16 -9.27 7.15
N TYR A 30 4.05 -9.52 6.47
CA TYR A 30 2.96 -8.57 6.29
C TYR A 30 1.64 -9.33 6.44
N ASN A 31 0.74 -8.86 7.29
CA ASN A 31 -0.49 -9.55 7.68
C ASN A 31 -0.23 -11.02 8.05
N ARG A 32 0.85 -11.30 8.79
CA ARG A 32 1.24 -12.67 9.19
C ARG A 32 1.49 -13.61 7.99
N MET A 33 1.89 -13.08 6.85
CA MET A 33 2.18 -13.79 5.61
C MET A 33 3.52 -13.29 5.02
N LEU A 34 4.20 -14.14 4.26
CA LEU A 34 5.50 -13.80 3.68
C LEU A 34 5.30 -12.90 2.44
N LEU A 35 5.93 -11.72 2.45
CA LEU A 35 5.98 -10.79 1.32
C LEU A 35 7.40 -10.73 0.76
N PRO A 36 7.64 -11.05 -0.52
CA PRO A 36 8.95 -10.87 -1.15
C PRO A 36 9.39 -9.41 -1.10
N THR A 37 10.69 -9.16 -0.91
CA THR A 37 11.23 -7.79 -0.82
C THR A 37 12.47 -7.55 -1.68
N VAL A 38 13.15 -8.62 -2.10
CA VAL A 38 14.31 -8.56 -3.00
C VAL A 38 14.38 -9.85 -3.81
N PHE A 39 14.69 -9.73 -5.11
CA PHE A 39 15.10 -10.83 -5.98
C PHE A 39 16.59 -10.70 -6.30
N GLU A 40 16.98 -9.76 -7.16
CA GLU A 40 18.39 -9.56 -7.52
C GLU A 40 19.10 -8.57 -6.59
N SER A 41 18.59 -7.34 -6.55
CA SER A 41 18.96 -6.31 -5.57
C SER A 41 17.91 -5.21 -5.61
N VAL A 42 17.80 -4.39 -4.57
CA VAL A 42 16.81 -3.31 -4.55
C VAL A 42 16.94 -2.36 -5.77
N GLU A 43 18.17 -2.09 -6.23
CA GLU A 43 18.42 -1.20 -7.37
C GLU A 43 18.16 -1.87 -8.73
N GLU A 44 18.56 -3.13 -8.93
CA GLU A 44 18.22 -3.84 -10.18
C GLU A 44 16.71 -4.15 -10.25
N ASP A 45 16.10 -4.45 -9.10
CA ASP A 45 14.66 -4.66 -8.94
C ASP A 45 13.88 -3.37 -9.28
N TYR A 46 14.45 -2.22 -8.94
CA TYR A 46 13.96 -0.88 -9.27
C TYR A 46 14.07 -0.59 -10.77
N ARG A 47 15.27 -0.70 -11.37
CA ARG A 47 15.50 -0.35 -12.78
C ARG A 47 14.58 -1.13 -13.73
N HIS A 48 14.54 -2.45 -13.58
CA HIS A 48 13.70 -3.25 -14.46
C HIS A 48 12.20 -3.10 -14.16
N LEU A 49 11.77 -2.67 -12.96
CA LEU A 49 10.35 -2.28 -12.75
C LEU A 49 9.96 -1.12 -13.68
N LYS A 50 10.87 -0.16 -13.86
CA LYS A 50 10.65 1.04 -14.68
C LYS A 50 10.78 0.78 -16.18
N ASP A 51 11.56 -0.23 -16.58
CA ASP A 51 11.83 -0.50 -18.00
C ASP A 51 10.97 -1.63 -18.60
N HIS A 52 10.43 -2.55 -17.78
CA HIS A 52 9.84 -3.81 -18.26
C HIS A 52 8.50 -4.15 -17.57
N VAL A 53 8.32 -5.40 -17.14
CA VAL A 53 7.13 -5.86 -16.42
C VAL A 53 7.51 -6.89 -15.36
N GLN A 54 6.88 -6.79 -14.20
CA GLN A 54 7.08 -7.69 -13.08
C GLN A 54 5.75 -8.30 -12.63
N VAL A 55 5.81 -9.55 -12.16
CA VAL A 55 4.69 -10.24 -11.51
C VAL A 55 5.02 -10.33 -10.02
N TRP A 56 4.15 -9.80 -9.16
CA TRP A 56 4.37 -9.69 -7.72
C TRP A 56 3.37 -10.55 -6.95
N ASP A 57 3.90 -11.42 -6.10
CA ASP A 57 3.10 -12.03 -5.05
C ASP A 57 2.85 -11.01 -3.93
N VAL A 58 1.68 -10.37 -4.00
CA VAL A 58 1.15 -9.46 -2.98
C VAL A 58 -0.06 -10.08 -2.28
N SER A 59 -0.07 -11.42 -2.14
CA SER A 59 -1.13 -12.14 -1.43
C SER A 59 -1.30 -11.66 0.02
N VAL A 60 -0.29 -10.99 0.57
CA VAL A 60 -0.28 -10.38 1.89
C VAL A 60 -1.24 -9.20 2.04
N GLU A 61 -1.67 -8.59 0.93
CA GLU A 61 -2.74 -7.59 0.89
C GLU A 61 -4.08 -8.33 1.07
N ARG A 62 -4.32 -8.72 2.33
CA ARG A 62 -5.46 -9.56 2.68
C ARG A 62 -6.75 -8.81 2.47
N GLN A 63 -7.80 -9.56 2.23
CA GLN A 63 -9.14 -9.01 2.10
C GLN A 63 -9.89 -9.15 3.42
N VAL A 64 -10.51 -8.07 3.87
CA VAL A 64 -11.63 -8.16 4.81
C VAL A 64 -12.89 -8.03 3.99
N GLU A 65 -13.70 -9.08 3.93
CA GLU A 65 -14.93 -9.09 3.15
C GLU A 65 -16.14 -8.74 4.00
N LEU A 66 -16.98 -7.84 3.48
CA LEU A 66 -18.26 -7.47 4.06
C LEU A 66 -19.38 -7.98 3.16
N ARG A 67 -20.31 -8.79 3.68
CA ARG A 67 -21.46 -9.31 2.92
C ARG A 67 -22.76 -9.12 3.70
N GLY A 68 -23.74 -8.47 3.09
CA GLY A 68 -25.09 -8.35 3.63
C GLY A 68 -25.66 -6.93 3.60
N PRO A 69 -26.91 -6.74 4.05
CA PRO A 69 -27.65 -5.49 3.92
C PRO A 69 -26.95 -4.27 4.53
N ASP A 70 -26.21 -4.45 5.64
CA ASP A 70 -25.48 -3.37 6.31
C ASP A 70 -24.03 -3.20 5.82
N ALA A 71 -23.58 -3.92 4.79
CA ALA A 71 -22.17 -3.87 4.34
C ALA A 71 -21.70 -2.46 3.96
N GLY A 72 -22.49 -1.73 3.15
CA GLY A 72 -22.16 -0.35 2.80
C GLY A 72 -22.17 0.61 3.99
N ARG A 73 -23.09 0.39 4.95
CA ARG A 73 -23.15 1.15 6.20
C ARG A 73 -21.90 0.92 7.05
N LEU A 74 -21.52 -0.33 7.25
CA LEU A 74 -20.30 -0.70 7.97
C LEU A 74 -19.07 -0.10 7.28
N MET A 75 -18.96 -0.22 5.96
CA MET A 75 -17.84 0.35 5.20
C MET A 75 -17.70 1.87 5.44
N GLN A 76 -18.80 2.62 5.37
CA GLN A 76 -18.78 4.07 5.64
C GLN A 76 -18.45 4.40 7.11
N MET A 77 -18.80 3.54 8.06
CA MET A 77 -18.45 3.74 9.48
C MET A 77 -16.94 3.69 9.72
N LEU A 78 -16.18 2.97 8.89
CA LEU A 78 -14.75 2.76 9.09
C LEU A 78 -13.88 3.92 8.58
N THR A 79 -14.35 4.69 7.60
CA THR A 79 -13.52 5.68 6.88
C THR A 79 -14.15 7.08 6.87
N PRO A 80 -13.36 8.16 7.01
CA PRO A 80 -13.85 9.52 6.84
C PRO A 80 -13.99 9.92 5.37
N ARG A 81 -13.69 9.02 4.42
CA ARG A 81 -13.92 9.25 2.99
C ARG A 81 -15.41 9.09 2.67
N ASP A 82 -15.95 10.02 1.88
CA ASP A 82 -17.33 9.92 1.39
C ASP A 82 -17.44 8.78 0.36
N LEU A 83 -18.26 7.77 0.68
CA LEU A 83 -18.50 6.62 -0.18
C LEU A 83 -19.86 6.66 -0.89
N ARG A 84 -20.69 7.69 -0.67
CA ARG A 84 -22.07 7.74 -1.22
C ARG A 84 -22.12 7.67 -2.75
N GLY A 85 -21.09 8.19 -3.42
CA GLY A 85 -20.94 8.17 -4.87
C GLY A 85 -20.23 6.94 -5.45
N MET A 86 -19.80 6.00 -4.62
CA MET A 86 -19.05 4.82 -5.06
C MET A 86 -19.99 3.75 -5.64
N LEU A 87 -19.74 3.35 -6.87
CA LEU A 87 -20.50 2.33 -7.61
C LEU A 87 -19.74 0.99 -7.65
N PRO A 88 -20.46 -0.14 -7.81
CA PRO A 88 -19.81 -1.42 -8.10
C PRO A 88 -18.84 -1.33 -9.28
N GLY A 89 -17.73 -2.07 -9.23
CA GLY A 89 -16.67 -1.97 -10.25
C GLY A 89 -15.62 -0.88 -9.96
N GLN A 90 -15.71 -0.20 -8.81
CA GLN A 90 -14.75 0.83 -8.41
C GLN A 90 -13.93 0.41 -7.20
N CYS A 91 -12.69 0.92 -7.16
CA CYS A 91 -11.82 0.88 -6.01
C CYS A 91 -11.67 2.30 -5.46
N TYR A 92 -11.54 2.49 -4.14
CA TYR A 92 -11.19 3.77 -3.49
C TYR A 92 -10.14 3.55 -2.40
N TYR A 93 -9.13 4.40 -2.36
CA TYR A 93 -8.16 4.44 -1.27
C TYR A 93 -8.79 5.12 -0.05
N VAL A 94 -8.93 4.41 1.06
CA VAL A 94 -9.79 4.80 2.18
C VAL A 94 -8.97 4.77 3.47
N PRO A 95 -8.55 5.91 4.05
CA PRO A 95 -7.99 5.86 5.39
C PRO A 95 -9.04 5.30 6.35
N ILE A 96 -8.69 4.29 7.14
CA ILE A 96 -9.57 3.75 8.19
C ILE A 96 -9.04 4.24 9.53
N VAL A 97 -9.94 4.74 10.36
CA VAL A 97 -9.62 5.39 11.63
C VAL A 97 -10.40 4.81 12.80
N ASP A 98 -9.87 5.01 14.01
CA ASP A 98 -10.57 4.75 15.25
C ASP A 98 -11.44 5.95 15.70
N GLU A 99 -12.04 5.87 16.89
CA GLU A 99 -12.86 6.95 17.46
C GLU A 99 -12.08 8.23 17.79
N THR A 100 -10.75 8.13 17.92
CA THR A 100 -9.85 9.27 18.16
C THR A 100 -9.39 9.93 16.87
N GLY A 101 -9.74 9.35 15.71
CA GLY A 101 -9.27 9.78 14.40
C GLY A 101 -7.86 9.30 14.07
N GLY A 102 -7.26 8.45 14.91
CA GLY A 102 -5.99 7.79 14.67
C GLY A 102 -6.13 6.74 13.57
N MET A 103 -5.12 6.63 12.71
CA MET A 103 -5.08 5.68 11.60
C MET A 103 -5.02 4.24 12.13
N LEU A 104 -5.88 3.36 11.62
CA LEU A 104 -5.80 1.93 11.90
C LEU A 104 -5.24 1.14 10.71
N ASN A 105 -5.42 1.68 9.50
CA ASN A 105 -5.00 1.10 8.24
C ASN A 105 -5.28 2.12 7.11
N ASP A 106 -4.65 1.98 5.96
CA ASP A 106 -4.89 2.80 4.76
C ASP A 106 -5.27 1.96 3.52
N PRO A 107 -6.37 1.18 3.57
CA PRO A 107 -6.67 0.19 2.56
C PRO A 107 -7.17 0.75 1.23
N VAL A 108 -7.30 -0.15 0.26
CA VAL A 108 -8.16 0.04 -0.92
C VAL A 108 -9.49 -0.68 -0.68
N ALA A 109 -10.60 0.06 -0.65
CA ALA A 109 -11.94 -0.49 -0.70
C ALA A 109 -12.28 -0.88 -2.14
N VAL A 110 -12.76 -2.11 -2.35
CA VAL A 110 -13.19 -2.66 -3.63
C VAL A 110 -14.68 -2.97 -3.54
N LYS A 111 -15.51 -2.19 -4.23
CA LYS A 111 -16.97 -2.37 -4.21
C LYS A 111 -17.38 -3.42 -5.24
N ILE A 112 -17.61 -4.64 -4.78
CA ILE A 112 -18.01 -5.78 -5.63
C ILE A 112 -19.48 -5.67 -6.01
N ALA A 113 -20.34 -5.41 -5.04
CA ALA A 113 -21.76 -5.13 -5.21
C ALA A 113 -22.22 -4.10 -4.15
N ASP A 114 -23.49 -3.73 -4.14
CA ASP A 114 -24.00 -2.82 -3.11
C ASP A 114 -23.94 -3.42 -1.70
N ASP A 115 -24.08 -4.74 -1.59
CA ASP A 115 -24.06 -5.53 -0.37
C ASP A 115 -22.78 -6.38 -0.21
N ARG A 116 -21.77 -6.20 -1.08
CA ARG A 116 -20.50 -6.96 -1.06
C ARG A 116 -19.29 -6.07 -1.30
N TRP A 117 -18.35 -6.10 -0.36
CA TRP A 117 -17.13 -5.28 -0.39
C TRP A 117 -15.91 -6.12 -0.02
N TRP A 118 -14.77 -5.86 -0.65
CA TRP A 118 -13.47 -6.20 -0.11
C TRP A 118 -12.76 -4.95 0.40
N ILE A 119 -12.05 -5.10 1.50
CA ILE A 119 -11.10 -4.11 2.00
C ILE A 119 -9.72 -4.74 1.85
N SER A 120 -8.94 -4.29 0.88
CA SER A 120 -7.56 -4.75 0.64
C SER A 120 -6.65 -4.02 1.61
N ILE A 121 -6.27 -4.71 2.69
CA ILE A 121 -5.68 -4.09 3.88
C ILE A 121 -4.17 -3.96 3.81
N ALA A 122 -3.70 -2.88 4.44
CA ALA A 122 -2.32 -2.74 4.85
C ALA A 122 -1.97 -3.64 6.07
N ASP A 123 -0.80 -3.48 6.71
CA ASP A 123 -0.31 -4.39 7.77
C ASP A 123 -0.88 -4.06 9.16
N SER A 124 -2.12 -4.46 9.40
CA SER A 124 -2.69 -4.45 10.76
C SER A 124 -3.78 -5.51 10.91
N ASP A 125 -4.11 -5.85 12.16
CA ASP A 125 -5.17 -6.83 12.45
C ASP A 125 -6.60 -6.23 12.29
N LEU A 126 -6.82 -5.49 11.19
CA LEU A 126 -8.03 -4.70 10.92
C LEU A 126 -9.31 -5.55 10.93
N LEU A 127 -9.23 -6.83 10.56
CA LEU A 127 -10.34 -7.78 10.62
C LEU A 127 -11.01 -7.80 12.00
N PHE A 128 -10.24 -7.75 13.09
CA PHE A 128 -10.81 -7.79 14.44
C PHE A 128 -11.53 -6.50 14.80
N TRP A 129 -10.99 -5.36 14.38
CA TRP A 129 -11.66 -4.06 14.54
C TRP A 129 -13.02 -4.04 13.82
N VAL A 130 -13.04 -4.43 12.54
CA VAL A 130 -14.25 -4.45 11.73
C VAL A 130 -15.31 -5.41 12.30
N LYS A 131 -14.90 -6.61 12.73
CA LYS A 131 -15.79 -7.55 13.44
C LYS A 131 -16.33 -6.94 14.74
N GLY A 132 -15.49 -6.25 15.50
CA GLY A 132 -15.89 -5.56 16.73
C GLY A 132 -16.97 -4.51 16.48
N ILE A 133 -16.81 -3.67 15.46
CA ILE A 133 -17.81 -2.66 15.06
C ILE A 133 -19.12 -3.33 14.62
N ALA A 134 -19.05 -4.33 13.74
CA ALA A 134 -20.23 -5.04 13.26
C ALA A 134 -21.05 -5.65 14.42
N GLN A 135 -20.37 -6.32 15.36
CA GLN A 135 -21.00 -6.93 16.53
C GLN A 135 -21.53 -5.89 17.52
N GLY A 136 -20.74 -4.85 17.82
CA GLY A 136 -21.10 -3.79 18.77
C GLY A 136 -22.36 -3.02 18.35
N TYR A 137 -22.51 -2.78 17.04
CA TYR A 137 -23.68 -2.10 16.47
C TYR A 137 -24.80 -3.06 16.02
N ARG A 138 -24.61 -4.38 16.17
CA ARG A 138 -25.56 -5.43 15.76
C ARG A 138 -26.02 -5.29 14.30
N LEU A 139 -25.05 -5.05 13.43
CA LEU A 139 -25.29 -4.88 12.00
C LEU A 139 -25.59 -6.24 11.34
N ASP A 140 -26.48 -6.24 10.35
CA ASP A 140 -26.76 -7.40 9.49
C ASP A 140 -25.71 -7.48 8.37
N VAL A 141 -24.52 -7.95 8.76
CA VAL A 141 -23.36 -8.08 7.87
C VAL A 141 -22.45 -9.20 8.36
N LEU A 142 -22.07 -10.08 7.44
CA LEU A 142 -21.03 -11.08 7.63
C LEU A 142 -19.67 -10.44 7.34
N VAL A 143 -18.72 -10.66 8.25
CA VAL A 143 -17.34 -10.16 8.15
C VAL A 143 -16.37 -11.31 8.32
N ASP A 144 -15.56 -11.60 7.31
CA ASP A 144 -14.52 -12.62 7.34
C ASP A 144 -13.32 -12.27 6.42
N GLU A 145 -12.33 -13.16 6.41
CA GLU A 145 -11.20 -13.10 5.45
C GLU A 145 -11.46 -14.18 4.39
N PRO A 146 -11.76 -13.81 3.13
CA PRO A 146 -12.02 -14.77 2.07
C PRO A 146 -10.71 -15.37 1.50
N ASP A 147 -10.81 -16.46 0.74
CA ASP A 147 -9.68 -17.05 0.00
C ASP A 147 -9.40 -16.27 -1.28
N VAL A 148 -8.90 -15.04 -1.09
CA VAL A 148 -8.49 -14.12 -2.15
C VAL A 148 -7.03 -13.77 -1.96
N SER A 149 -6.23 -13.90 -3.02
CA SER A 149 -4.79 -13.64 -2.99
C SER A 149 -4.40 -12.72 -4.15
N PRO A 150 -4.23 -11.41 -3.91
CA PRO A 150 -3.81 -10.48 -4.96
C PRO A 150 -2.48 -10.86 -5.61
N LEU A 151 -2.44 -10.82 -6.94
CA LEU A 151 -1.24 -10.96 -7.76
C LEU A 151 -1.09 -9.71 -8.62
N ALA A 152 -0.04 -8.93 -8.41
CA ALA A 152 0.15 -7.69 -9.15
C ALA A 152 0.99 -7.92 -10.42
N VAL A 153 0.67 -7.19 -11.48
CA VAL A 153 1.45 -7.11 -12.72
C VAL A 153 1.78 -5.65 -12.97
N GLN A 154 3.04 -5.27 -12.76
CA GLN A 154 3.46 -3.86 -12.66
C GLN A 154 4.60 -3.54 -13.64
N GLY A 155 4.66 -2.30 -14.11
CA GLY A 155 5.66 -1.80 -15.05
C GLY A 155 5.07 -1.37 -16.40
N PRO A 156 5.82 -0.65 -17.24
CA PRO A 156 5.32 -0.09 -18.50
C PRO A 156 4.81 -1.13 -19.51
N LYS A 157 5.23 -2.40 -19.39
CA LYS A 157 4.76 -3.50 -20.25
C LYS A 157 3.61 -4.31 -19.64
N ALA A 158 3.05 -3.89 -18.51
CA ALA A 158 1.97 -4.60 -17.83
C ALA A 158 0.69 -4.70 -18.68
N ASP A 159 0.32 -3.63 -19.41
CA ASP A 159 -0.84 -3.65 -20.32
C ASP A 159 -0.69 -4.73 -21.40
N ASP A 160 0.53 -4.92 -21.93
CA ASP A 160 0.81 -5.93 -22.95
C ASP A 160 0.75 -7.35 -22.40
N LEU A 161 1.36 -7.58 -21.25
CA LEU A 161 1.32 -8.89 -20.61
C LEU A 161 -0.12 -9.29 -20.23
N MET A 162 -0.86 -8.38 -19.60
CA MET A 162 -2.23 -8.64 -19.19
C MET A 162 -3.14 -8.91 -20.38
N ALA A 163 -2.98 -8.19 -21.49
CA ALA A 163 -3.77 -8.41 -22.70
C ALA A 163 -3.49 -9.78 -23.35
N ARG A 164 -2.28 -10.32 -23.22
CA ARG A 164 -1.95 -11.67 -23.74
C ARG A 164 -2.64 -12.78 -22.95
N VAL A 165 -2.90 -12.58 -21.66
CA VAL A 165 -3.54 -13.57 -20.79
C VAL A 165 -5.06 -13.42 -20.77
N PHE A 166 -5.57 -12.19 -20.68
CA PHE A 166 -7.00 -11.90 -20.48
C PHE A 166 -7.71 -11.27 -21.70
N GLY A 167 -6.97 -11.00 -22.78
CA GLY A 167 -7.49 -10.30 -23.96
C GLY A 167 -7.42 -8.76 -23.85
N ASP A 168 -7.54 -8.08 -24.98
CA ASP A 168 -7.34 -6.62 -25.09
C ASP A 168 -8.32 -5.76 -24.28
N ASP A 169 -9.46 -6.32 -23.86
CA ASP A 169 -10.45 -5.61 -23.05
C ASP A 169 -9.91 -5.18 -21.69
N VAL A 170 -8.89 -5.88 -21.15
CA VAL A 170 -8.23 -5.51 -19.89
C VAL A 170 -7.61 -4.10 -19.94
N ARG A 171 -7.17 -3.67 -21.13
CA ARG A 171 -6.58 -2.33 -21.33
C ARG A 171 -7.60 -1.20 -21.14
N LYS A 172 -8.90 -1.51 -21.27
CA LYS A 172 -9.99 -0.53 -21.14
C LYS A 172 -10.30 -0.18 -19.69
N ILE A 173 -9.78 -0.96 -18.73
CA ILE A 173 -9.95 -0.68 -17.30
C ILE A 173 -9.27 0.65 -16.98
N LYS A 174 -10.03 1.54 -16.37
CA LYS A 174 -9.51 2.84 -15.91
C LYS A 174 -8.89 2.69 -14.53
N PHE A 175 -7.92 3.55 -14.22
CA PHE A 175 -7.30 3.58 -12.88
C PHE A 175 -8.35 3.60 -11.76
N PHE A 176 -8.14 2.77 -10.73
CA PHE A 176 -9.08 2.58 -9.60
C PHE A 176 -10.48 2.09 -10.03
N ARG A 177 -10.53 1.32 -11.10
CA ARG A 177 -11.67 0.47 -11.49
C ARG A 177 -11.19 -0.95 -11.68
N PHE A 178 -12.14 -1.88 -11.67
CA PHE A 178 -11.88 -3.27 -12.00
C PHE A 178 -12.89 -3.80 -13.02
N GLY A 179 -12.54 -4.90 -13.66
CA GLY A 179 -13.42 -5.69 -14.52
C GLY A 179 -13.33 -7.17 -14.18
N HIS A 180 -14.17 -7.94 -14.86
CA HIS A 180 -14.32 -9.39 -14.71
C HIS A 180 -13.74 -10.07 -15.94
N PHE A 181 -12.80 -10.99 -15.75
CA PHE A 181 -12.07 -11.65 -16.83
C PHE A 181 -11.96 -13.14 -16.57
N ASP A 182 -12.25 -13.94 -17.59
CA ASP A 182 -12.11 -15.40 -17.50
C ASP A 182 -10.63 -15.80 -17.54
N PHE A 183 -10.25 -16.71 -16.65
CA PHE A 183 -9.04 -17.50 -16.76
C PHE A 183 -9.35 -18.95 -16.41
N GLN A 184 -9.26 -19.83 -17.40
CA GLN A 184 -9.53 -21.26 -17.27
C GLN A 184 -10.91 -21.57 -16.65
N GLY A 185 -11.94 -20.81 -17.03
CA GLY A 185 -13.30 -20.99 -16.52
C GLY A 185 -13.57 -20.33 -15.17
N ARG A 186 -12.63 -19.54 -14.63
CA ARG A 186 -12.83 -18.72 -13.43
C ARG A 186 -12.95 -17.25 -13.79
N ASP A 187 -14.01 -16.64 -13.30
CA ASP A 187 -14.20 -15.20 -13.37
C ASP A 187 -13.33 -14.51 -12.32
N MET A 188 -12.35 -13.71 -12.76
CA MET A 188 -11.39 -13.02 -11.91
C MET A 188 -11.64 -11.51 -11.91
N VAL A 189 -11.64 -10.93 -10.71
CA VAL A 189 -11.62 -9.48 -10.53
C VAL A 189 -10.21 -8.96 -10.83
N VAL A 190 -10.07 -8.18 -11.90
CA VAL A 190 -8.81 -7.53 -12.30
C VAL A 190 -8.96 -6.02 -12.14
N ALA A 191 -8.21 -5.43 -11.22
CA ALA A 191 -8.21 -4.00 -10.95
C ALA A 191 -7.03 -3.32 -11.61
N ARG A 192 -7.22 -2.09 -12.11
CA ARG A 192 -6.11 -1.22 -12.51
C ARG A 192 -5.63 -0.43 -11.30
N SER A 193 -4.73 -1.04 -10.56
CA SER A 193 -4.14 -0.58 -9.30
C SER A 193 -2.77 -1.24 -9.10
N GLY A 194 -2.19 -1.07 -7.91
CA GLY A 194 -0.86 -1.58 -7.56
C GLY A 194 -0.05 -0.57 -6.76
N TYR A 195 0.84 -1.09 -5.93
CA TYR A 195 1.76 -0.28 -5.11
C TYR A 195 3.02 0.12 -5.89
N SER A 196 2.80 0.76 -7.05
CA SER A 196 3.81 1.43 -7.86
C SER A 196 3.21 2.59 -8.65
N LYS A 197 4.05 3.52 -9.10
CA LYS A 197 3.72 4.58 -10.07
C LYS A 197 3.96 4.17 -11.52
N GLN A 198 4.50 2.97 -11.75
CA GLN A 198 4.85 2.51 -13.11
C GLN A 198 3.63 2.01 -13.91
N GLY A 199 2.46 1.98 -13.27
CA GLY A 199 1.23 1.44 -13.84
C GLY A 199 1.20 -0.08 -13.79
N GLY A 200 0.00 -0.63 -13.89
CA GLY A 200 -0.20 -2.06 -13.79
C GLY A 200 -1.60 -2.43 -13.34
N PHE A 201 -1.71 -3.69 -12.92
CA PHE A 201 -2.94 -4.31 -12.48
C PHE A 201 -2.72 -5.14 -11.23
N GLU A 202 -3.82 -5.44 -10.55
CA GLU A 202 -3.90 -6.43 -9.48
C GLU A 202 -5.02 -7.41 -9.82
N ILE A 203 -4.69 -8.69 -9.83
CA ILE A 203 -5.63 -9.78 -10.04
C ILE A 203 -6.00 -10.31 -8.66
N TYR A 204 -7.26 -10.17 -8.27
CA TYR A 204 -7.78 -10.69 -7.01
C TYR A 204 -8.10 -12.17 -7.20
N VAL A 205 -7.09 -13.02 -7.03
CA VAL A 205 -7.22 -14.45 -7.33
C VAL A 205 -8.08 -15.13 -6.28
N GLU A 206 -9.33 -15.44 -6.64
CA GLU A 206 -10.24 -16.24 -5.81
C GLU A 206 -9.92 -17.75 -5.97
N GLY A 207 -9.59 -18.39 -4.84
CA GLY A 207 -9.25 -19.80 -4.77
C GLY A 207 -7.76 -20.08 -4.98
N SER A 208 -7.09 -20.55 -3.93
CA SER A 208 -5.64 -20.77 -3.93
C SER A 208 -5.12 -21.77 -4.98
N ASP A 209 -5.96 -22.66 -5.50
CA ASP A 209 -5.56 -23.72 -6.43
C ASP A 209 -5.28 -23.24 -7.86
N ILE A 210 -5.82 -22.08 -8.27
CA ILE A 210 -5.55 -21.49 -9.59
C ILE A 210 -4.32 -20.58 -9.61
N GLY A 211 -3.70 -20.32 -8.44
CA GLY A 211 -2.59 -19.40 -8.29
C GLY A 211 -1.39 -19.73 -9.18
N MET A 212 -0.81 -20.92 -9.03
CA MET A 212 0.34 -21.34 -9.86
C MET A 212 0.02 -21.47 -11.35
N PRO A 213 -1.15 -22.02 -11.77
CA PRO A 213 -1.57 -21.95 -13.18
C PRO A 213 -1.55 -20.53 -13.75
N LEU A 214 -2.07 -19.53 -13.03
CA LEU A 214 -2.06 -18.13 -13.45
C LEU A 214 -0.64 -17.55 -13.50
N TRP A 215 0.16 -17.80 -12.45
CA TRP A 215 1.57 -17.40 -12.41
C TRP A 215 2.32 -17.90 -13.64
N ASN A 216 2.25 -19.20 -13.92
CA ASN A 216 2.94 -19.81 -15.06
C ASN A 216 2.48 -19.21 -16.39
N ALA A 217 1.18 -18.97 -16.57
CA ALA A 217 0.64 -18.36 -17.78
C ALA A 217 1.18 -16.93 -18.01
N LEU A 218 1.31 -16.13 -16.94
CA LEU A 218 1.90 -14.78 -17.03
C LEU A 218 3.38 -14.84 -17.42
N PHE A 219 4.16 -15.75 -16.83
CA PHE A 219 5.58 -15.87 -17.18
C PHE A 219 5.79 -16.38 -18.60
N GLU A 220 4.99 -17.36 -19.04
CA GLU A 220 5.04 -17.86 -20.43
C GLU A 220 4.65 -16.76 -21.42
N ALA A 221 3.54 -16.05 -21.17
CA ALA A 221 3.07 -14.98 -22.04
C ALA A 221 3.99 -13.75 -22.05
N GLY A 222 4.85 -13.57 -21.04
CA GLY A 222 5.74 -12.41 -20.91
C GLY A 222 7.20 -12.67 -21.27
N ALA A 223 7.56 -13.85 -21.77
CA ALA A 223 8.96 -14.25 -21.98
C ALA A 223 9.76 -13.26 -22.86
N ASP A 224 9.18 -12.78 -23.96
CA ASP A 224 9.76 -11.75 -24.85
C ASP A 224 9.57 -10.31 -24.35
N LEU A 225 8.78 -10.10 -23.30
CA LEU A 225 8.63 -8.80 -22.64
C LEU A 225 9.71 -8.54 -21.57
N ASN A 226 10.59 -9.51 -21.34
CA ASN A 226 11.51 -9.54 -20.21
C ASN A 226 10.72 -9.50 -18.88
N VAL A 227 9.73 -10.39 -18.74
CA VAL A 227 8.98 -10.55 -17.49
C VAL A 227 9.88 -11.17 -16.41
N ARG A 228 9.76 -10.69 -15.17
CA ARG A 228 10.36 -11.32 -13.99
C ARG A 228 9.41 -11.36 -12.81
N ALA A 229 9.77 -12.17 -11.82
CA ALA A 229 9.20 -12.03 -10.48
C ALA A 229 9.74 -10.75 -9.86
N GLY A 230 8.87 -10.02 -9.17
CA GLY A 230 9.25 -8.80 -8.48
C GLY A 230 8.45 -8.59 -7.21
N CYS A 231 8.59 -7.40 -6.63
CA CYS A 231 7.90 -7.01 -5.41
C CYS A 231 7.82 -5.48 -5.31
N PRO A 232 6.97 -4.96 -4.40
CA PRO A 232 7.02 -3.56 -3.99
C PRO A 232 8.45 -3.08 -3.72
N ASN A 233 8.89 -2.05 -4.44
CA ASN A 233 10.28 -1.61 -4.38
C ASN A 233 10.47 -0.44 -3.41
N GLY A 234 11.43 -0.57 -2.49
CA GLY A 234 11.69 0.42 -1.44
C GLY A 234 12.15 1.79 -1.96
N ILE A 235 12.86 1.86 -3.10
CA ILE A 235 13.28 3.13 -3.70
C ILE A 235 12.08 3.81 -4.35
N GLU A 236 11.38 3.08 -5.23
CA GLU A 236 10.26 3.60 -6.02
C GLU A 236 9.12 4.13 -5.16
N ARG A 237 8.77 3.40 -4.08
CA ARG A 237 7.69 3.81 -3.19
C ARG A 237 8.03 5.09 -2.42
N ILE A 238 9.31 5.31 -2.09
CA ILE A 238 9.76 6.56 -1.44
C ILE A 238 9.76 7.70 -2.46
N GLU A 239 10.30 7.47 -3.66
CA GLU A 239 10.29 8.47 -4.75
C GLU A 239 8.88 8.93 -5.11
N GLY A 240 7.91 8.01 -5.13
CA GLY A 240 6.51 8.29 -5.49
C GLY A 240 5.59 8.67 -4.33
N GLY A 241 6.12 8.80 -3.10
CA GLY A 241 5.33 9.12 -1.91
C GLY A 241 4.23 8.10 -1.61
N LEU A 242 4.48 6.82 -1.92
CA LEU A 242 3.63 5.71 -1.56
C LEU A 242 3.92 5.35 -0.09
N LEU A 243 3.03 5.77 0.80
CA LEU A 243 3.19 5.63 2.25
C LEU A 243 2.78 4.22 2.69
N SER A 244 3.37 3.74 3.78
CA SER A 244 3.11 2.40 4.33
C SER A 244 2.71 2.48 5.80
N TYR A 245 1.53 1.95 6.14
CA TYR A 245 1.10 1.80 7.53
C TYR A 245 2.05 0.89 8.31
N GLY A 246 2.37 1.28 9.55
CA GLY A 246 3.39 0.66 10.39
C GLY A 246 4.80 1.21 10.15
N ASN A 247 5.03 1.93 9.05
CA ASN A 247 6.32 2.54 8.73
C ASN A 247 6.24 4.08 8.72
N ASP A 248 5.50 4.65 7.77
CA ASP A 248 5.38 6.11 7.58
C ASP A 248 4.23 6.71 8.38
N MET A 249 3.30 5.88 8.82
CA MET A 249 2.16 6.24 9.65
C MET A 249 1.76 5.09 10.57
N THR A 250 1.24 5.42 11.75
CA THR A 250 0.70 4.48 12.73
C THR A 250 -0.59 5.02 13.34
N ASP A 251 -1.13 4.32 14.33
CA ASP A 251 -2.23 4.76 15.19
C ASP A 251 -1.96 6.05 15.98
N ASP A 252 -0.69 6.45 16.12
CA ASP A 252 -0.30 7.75 16.66
C ASP A 252 -0.54 8.92 15.67
N ASN A 253 -1.00 8.65 14.45
CA ASN A 253 -1.15 9.66 13.41
C ASN A 253 -2.57 9.73 12.87
N THR A 254 -2.98 10.92 12.48
CA THR A 254 -4.26 11.18 11.80
C THR A 254 -4.08 11.22 10.28
N PRO A 255 -5.14 10.98 9.49
CA PRO A 255 -5.07 11.15 8.03
C PRO A 255 -4.51 12.50 7.57
N HIS A 256 -4.73 13.58 8.33
CA HIS A 256 -4.25 14.92 7.97
C HIS A 256 -2.73 15.04 8.09
N GLU A 257 -2.17 14.46 9.16
CA GLU A 257 -0.73 14.35 9.35
C GLU A 257 -0.10 13.43 8.29
N CYS A 258 -0.81 12.39 7.85
CA CYS A 258 -0.34 11.47 6.81
C CYS A 258 -0.49 12.00 5.37
N GLY A 259 -0.88 13.26 5.16
CA GLY A 259 -1.12 13.81 3.81
C GLY A 259 -2.37 13.25 3.11
N LEU A 260 -3.21 12.51 3.84
CA LEU A 260 -4.45 11.89 3.39
C LEU A 260 -5.69 12.74 3.71
N GLY A 261 -5.51 13.96 4.22
CA GLY A 261 -6.60 14.87 4.60
C GLY A 261 -7.59 15.17 3.46
N LYS A 262 -7.15 15.12 2.20
CA LYS A 262 -8.03 15.27 1.03
C LYS A 262 -9.11 14.19 0.91
N PHE A 263 -8.90 13.05 1.57
CA PHE A 263 -9.88 11.96 1.64
C PHE A 263 -10.80 12.09 2.86
N CYS A 264 -10.59 13.05 3.75
CA CYS A 264 -11.43 13.25 4.91
C CYS A 264 -12.55 14.26 4.60
N ASP A 265 -13.75 13.77 4.37
CA ASP A 265 -14.95 14.61 4.27
C ASP A 265 -15.79 14.47 5.54
N THR A 266 -15.46 15.27 6.53
CA THR A 266 -16.15 15.27 7.83
C THR A 266 -17.56 15.86 7.78
N GLN A 267 -17.92 16.53 6.70
CA GLN A 267 -19.28 17.06 6.49
C GLN A 267 -20.22 15.96 6.00
N THR A 268 -19.73 15.06 5.15
CA THR A 268 -20.56 14.07 4.46
C THR A 268 -20.40 12.65 5.00
N ALA A 269 -19.24 12.29 5.56
CA ALA A 269 -18.99 11.00 6.21
C ALA A 269 -19.59 10.93 7.62
N ILE A 270 -20.86 11.33 7.78
CA ILE A 270 -21.57 11.47 9.08
C ILE A 270 -21.51 10.18 9.92
N GLY A 271 -21.46 9.01 9.26
CA GLY A 271 -21.43 7.71 9.92
C GLY A 271 -20.05 7.25 10.40
N CYS A 272 -18.95 7.93 10.03
CA CYS A 272 -17.60 7.50 10.40
C CYS A 272 -17.36 7.60 11.91
N VAL A 273 -16.81 6.54 12.52
CA VAL A 273 -16.54 6.47 13.96
C VAL A 273 -15.58 7.57 14.45
N GLY A 274 -14.56 7.91 13.66
CA GLY A 274 -13.57 8.95 13.99
C GLY A 274 -13.96 10.36 13.56
N ARG A 275 -15.18 10.57 13.03
CA ARG A 275 -15.59 11.85 12.44
C ARG A 275 -15.40 13.03 13.39
N ASP A 276 -15.87 12.90 14.63
CA ASP A 276 -15.91 14.02 15.58
C ASP A 276 -14.51 14.45 16.00
N ALA A 277 -13.57 13.52 16.10
CA ALA A 277 -12.17 13.83 16.33
C ALA A 277 -11.54 14.52 15.12
N LEU A 278 -11.80 14.02 13.91
CA LEU A 278 -11.28 14.60 12.67
C LEU A 278 -11.86 15.97 12.35
N LEU A 279 -13.08 16.30 12.79
CA LEU A 279 -13.65 17.65 12.67
C LEU A 279 -12.77 18.70 13.37
N ARG A 280 -12.16 18.34 14.50
CA ARG A 280 -11.25 19.24 15.23
C ARG A 280 -9.97 19.47 14.45
N VAL A 281 -9.35 18.40 13.97
CA VAL A 281 -8.11 18.45 13.17
C VAL A 281 -8.33 19.22 11.89
N ALA A 282 -9.48 19.06 11.22
CA ALA A 282 -9.82 19.81 10.02
C ALA A 282 -9.93 21.33 10.26
N LYS A 283 -10.29 21.74 11.49
CA LYS A 283 -10.42 23.17 11.86
C LYS A 283 -9.10 23.77 12.32
N GLU A 284 -8.33 23.03 13.12
CA GLU A 284 -7.10 23.51 13.77
C GLU A 284 -5.86 23.31 12.89
N GLY A 285 -5.93 22.39 11.93
CA GLY A 285 -4.80 21.93 11.14
C GLY A 285 -3.95 20.90 11.90
N PRO A 286 -3.18 20.06 11.17
CA PRO A 286 -2.28 19.11 11.81
C PRO A 286 -1.04 19.83 12.39
N ILE A 287 -0.51 19.35 13.51
CA ILE A 287 0.67 19.93 14.19
C ILE A 287 2.00 19.43 13.61
N GLN A 288 1.93 18.45 12.72
CA GLN A 288 3.03 17.83 11.98
C GLN A 288 2.46 17.23 10.69
N GLN A 289 3.30 16.96 9.70
CA GLN A 289 2.85 16.29 8.48
C GLN A 289 3.97 15.51 7.83
N VAL A 290 3.59 14.44 7.13
CA VAL A 290 4.47 13.71 6.23
C VAL A 290 5.02 14.66 5.16
N ARG A 291 6.33 14.59 4.95
CA ARG A 291 7.09 15.33 3.95
C ARG A 291 8.06 14.42 3.22
N ALA A 292 8.29 14.77 1.96
CA ALA A 292 9.44 14.32 1.21
C ALA A 292 10.69 15.03 1.74
N LEU A 293 11.78 14.29 1.90
CA LEU A 293 13.02 14.76 2.50
C LEU A 293 14.21 14.31 1.67
N ASP A 294 15.10 15.24 1.34
CA ASP A 294 16.34 15.00 0.61
C ASP A 294 17.52 14.99 1.61
N ILE A 295 18.13 13.83 1.85
CA ILE A 295 19.25 13.68 2.80
C ILE A 295 20.59 13.77 2.04
N ALA A 296 21.40 14.75 2.42
CA ALA A 296 22.67 15.02 1.75
C ALA A 296 23.73 13.91 1.96
N GLY A 297 24.69 13.86 1.04
CA GLY A 297 25.88 13.00 1.10
C GLY A 297 25.69 11.62 0.47
N ASP A 298 26.60 10.71 0.80
CA ASP A 298 26.65 9.36 0.22
C ASP A 298 25.40 8.52 0.56
N LYS A 299 25.25 7.35 -0.05
CA LYS A 299 24.15 6.41 0.24
C LYS A 299 23.98 6.14 1.74
N VAL A 300 22.76 6.34 2.26
CA VAL A 300 22.38 5.95 3.63
C VAL A 300 21.90 4.48 3.68
N PRO A 301 22.00 3.80 4.83
CA PRO A 301 21.37 2.50 5.02
C PRO A 301 19.84 2.62 5.02
N GLY A 302 19.13 1.51 4.80
CA GLY A 302 17.68 1.48 5.02
C GLY A 302 17.32 1.73 6.49
N CYS A 303 16.16 2.33 6.74
CA CYS A 303 15.69 2.60 8.10
C CYS A 303 15.19 1.31 8.78
N ASP A 304 15.89 0.87 9.83
CA ASP A 304 15.42 -0.19 10.74
C ASP A 304 14.88 0.36 12.07
N ARG A 305 14.93 1.68 12.23
CA ARG A 305 14.44 2.46 13.37
C ARG A 305 14.20 3.89 12.92
N VAL A 306 13.44 4.62 13.74
CA VAL A 306 13.17 6.05 13.55
C VAL A 306 14.46 6.87 13.68
N TRP A 307 14.74 7.74 12.71
CA TRP A 307 15.86 8.69 12.77
C TRP A 307 15.36 10.09 13.15
N PRO A 308 15.86 10.70 14.24
CA PRO A 308 15.43 12.04 14.67
C PRO A 308 15.76 13.13 13.63
N LEU A 309 14.79 14.00 13.35
CA LEU A 309 15.01 15.29 12.67
C LEU A 309 15.19 16.41 13.70
N MET A 310 16.21 17.23 13.50
CA MET A 310 16.72 18.21 14.44
C MET A 310 16.79 19.61 13.81
N ALA A 311 16.31 20.61 14.54
CA ALA A 311 16.61 22.02 14.29
C ALA A 311 17.53 22.51 15.40
N GLY A 312 18.83 22.58 15.12
CA GLY A 312 19.85 22.73 16.17
C GLY A 312 19.78 21.57 17.17
N SER A 313 19.55 21.87 18.45
CA SER A 313 19.40 20.85 19.50
C SER A 313 17.97 20.34 19.71
N LYS A 314 16.98 20.89 19.01
CA LYS A 314 15.56 20.58 19.21
C LYS A 314 15.08 19.52 18.23
N LYS A 315 14.46 18.43 18.72
CA LYS A 315 13.76 17.45 17.86
C LYS A 315 12.49 18.06 17.25
N VAL A 316 12.45 18.14 15.93
CA VAL A 316 11.36 18.72 15.13
C VAL A 316 10.63 17.73 14.24
N GLY A 317 11.03 16.46 14.26
CA GLY A 317 10.36 15.42 13.49
C GLY A 317 11.14 14.12 13.50
N GLN A 318 10.89 13.30 12.50
CA GLN A 318 11.62 12.07 12.27
C GLN A 318 11.55 11.57 10.83
N VAL A 319 12.57 10.84 10.42
CA VAL A 319 12.60 10.02 9.19
C VAL A 319 12.29 8.57 9.57
N THR A 320 11.40 7.95 8.82
CA THR A 320 11.00 6.54 8.98
C THR A 320 11.38 5.68 7.80
N SER A 321 11.55 6.30 6.63
CA SER A 321 11.93 5.63 5.39
C SER A 321 12.98 6.43 4.67
N ALA A 322 14.04 5.77 4.22
CA ALA A 322 15.08 6.38 3.40
C ALA A 322 15.69 5.34 2.46
N ALA A 323 16.06 5.76 1.25
CA ALA A 323 16.81 4.96 0.30
C ALA A 323 17.66 5.86 -0.60
N TRP A 324 18.75 5.32 -1.12
CA TRP A 324 19.46 5.95 -2.23
C TRP A 324 18.66 5.77 -3.51
N SER A 325 18.34 6.87 -4.19
CA SER A 325 17.74 6.90 -5.52
C SER A 325 18.83 7.02 -6.59
N PRO A 326 19.01 6.01 -7.46
CA PRO A 326 19.93 6.10 -8.59
C PRO A 326 19.51 7.17 -9.61
N ASP A 327 18.21 7.35 -9.84
CA ASP A 327 17.70 8.25 -10.89
C ASP A 327 17.79 9.72 -10.50
N PHE A 328 17.62 10.02 -9.21
CA PHE A 328 17.72 11.38 -8.68
C PHE A 328 19.08 11.68 -8.05
N ASN A 329 19.97 10.67 -7.97
CA ASN A 329 21.32 10.77 -7.41
C ASN A 329 21.33 11.42 -6.01
N THR A 330 20.38 11.03 -5.17
CA THR A 330 20.27 11.50 -3.79
C THR A 330 19.61 10.47 -2.87
N ASN A 331 19.68 10.70 -1.55
CA ASN A 331 18.93 9.90 -0.58
C ASN A 331 17.52 10.47 -0.43
N VAL A 332 16.56 9.81 -1.07
CA VAL A 332 15.14 10.12 -0.93
C VAL A 332 14.62 9.57 0.39
N ALA A 333 13.77 10.33 1.08
CA ALA A 333 13.22 9.93 2.36
C ALA A 333 11.78 10.43 2.60
N ILE A 334 11.08 9.70 3.46
CA ILE A 334 9.78 10.09 4.03
C ILE A 334 9.97 10.35 5.52
N GLY A 335 9.43 11.48 5.99
CA GLY A 335 9.44 11.79 7.41
C GLY A 335 8.27 12.63 7.87
N MET A 336 7.94 12.51 9.15
CA MET A 336 6.94 13.33 9.83
C MET A 336 7.62 14.58 10.40
N VAL A 337 7.22 15.77 9.93
CA VAL A 337 7.85 17.05 10.28
C VAL A 337 6.86 17.97 10.97
N LYS A 338 7.24 18.56 12.11
CA LYS A 338 6.38 19.50 12.84
C LYS A 338 6.05 20.72 12.00
N MET A 339 4.85 21.26 12.18
CA MET A 339 4.31 22.41 11.44
C MET A 339 5.23 23.64 11.41
N THR A 340 6.05 23.79 12.45
CA THR A 340 7.05 24.88 12.55
C THR A 340 8.23 24.78 11.58
N HIS A 341 8.43 23.65 10.88
CA HIS A 341 9.61 23.37 10.05
C HIS A 341 9.27 22.56 8.79
N TRP A 342 8.00 22.44 8.42
CA TRP A 342 7.57 21.56 7.32
C TRP A 342 7.49 22.24 5.95
N ASP A 343 7.89 23.51 5.87
CA ASP A 343 7.81 24.28 4.63
C ASP A 343 8.95 23.85 3.71
N ALA A 344 8.71 23.86 2.40
CA ALA A 344 9.71 23.53 1.40
C ALA A 344 10.99 24.38 1.60
N ASP A 345 12.13 23.81 1.23
CA ASP A 345 13.47 24.39 1.35
C ASP A 345 13.97 24.60 2.80
N THR A 346 13.19 24.18 3.80
CA THR A 346 13.67 24.17 5.20
C THR A 346 14.80 23.16 5.34
N VAL A 347 15.98 23.63 5.78
CA VAL A 347 17.15 22.78 6.07
C VAL A 347 17.17 22.40 7.55
N LEU A 348 17.27 21.10 7.79
CA LEU A 348 17.34 20.47 9.12
C LEU A 348 18.57 19.55 9.18
N SER A 349 18.80 18.94 10.34
CA SER A 349 19.75 17.85 10.48
C SER A 349 19.02 16.55 10.83
N VAL A 350 19.36 15.45 10.16
CA VAL A 350 18.90 14.10 10.49
C VAL A 350 20.02 13.33 11.18
N LEU A 351 19.70 12.62 12.26
CA LEU A 351 20.65 11.75 12.95
C LEU A 351 20.54 10.34 12.38
N THR A 352 21.37 10.02 11.37
CA THR A 352 21.42 8.68 10.76
C THR A 352 22.36 7.76 11.55
N PRO A 353 22.38 6.44 11.27
CA PRO A 353 23.33 5.51 11.89
C PRO A 353 24.80 5.88 11.66
N ASP A 354 25.10 6.56 10.54
CA ASP A 354 26.47 6.94 10.16
C ASP A 354 26.87 8.33 10.70
N GLY A 355 25.93 9.07 11.31
CA GLY A 355 26.16 10.39 11.86
C GLY A 355 25.08 11.41 11.48
N ALA A 356 25.25 12.64 11.97
CA ALA A 356 24.38 13.74 11.60
C ALA A 356 24.61 14.15 10.15
N ARG A 357 23.53 14.36 9.39
CA ARG A 357 23.57 14.84 8.01
C ARG A 357 22.58 15.98 7.80
N ASP A 358 22.86 16.84 6.85
CA ASP A 358 21.89 17.85 6.42
C ASP A 358 20.75 17.18 5.65
N VAL A 359 19.54 17.69 5.85
CA VAL A 359 18.33 17.22 5.16
C VAL A 359 17.46 18.41 4.79
N THR A 360 16.97 18.43 3.56
CA THR A 360 16.09 19.48 3.04
C THR A 360 14.67 18.97 2.95
N VAL A 361 13.71 19.77 3.41
CA VAL A 361 12.28 19.50 3.20
C VAL A 361 11.91 19.84 1.76
N CYS A 362 11.40 18.86 1.01
CA CYS A 362 11.00 19.04 -0.38
C CYS A 362 9.53 19.49 -0.47
N GLU A 363 9.20 20.26 -1.51
CA GLU A 363 7.82 20.66 -1.81
C GLU A 363 6.95 19.44 -2.16
N SER A 364 7.50 18.52 -2.96
CA SER A 364 6.83 17.30 -3.39
C SER A 364 7.80 16.11 -3.40
N PHE A 365 7.20 14.92 -3.53
CA PHE A 365 7.93 13.72 -3.93
C PHE A 365 8.39 13.83 -5.40
N TRP A 366 9.27 12.92 -5.82
CA TRP A 366 9.99 13.00 -7.08
C TRP A 366 9.21 12.48 -8.31
N LEU A 367 8.17 11.66 -8.11
CA LEU A 367 7.32 11.08 -9.17
C LEU A 367 5.87 11.56 -9.16
#